data_AF-A0A1G0BH67-F1
#
_entry.id   AF-A0A1G0BH67-F1
#
_cell.length_a   1.000
_cell.length_b   1.000
_cell.length_c   1.000
_cell.angle_alpha   90.00
_cell.angle_beta   90.00
_cell.angle_gamma   90.00
#
_symmetry.space_group_name_H-M   'P 1'
#
loop_
_entity.id
_entity.type
_entity.pdbx_description
1 polymer ?
#
loop_
_entity_poly.entity_id
_entity_poly.type
_entity_poly.pdbx_seq_one_letter_code
_entity_poly.pdbx_strand_id
1 'polypeptide(L)'
;MRMAYSGIDLAPLGAQLIGRAGADPDTASANTMMDLSIVLQFRGERGLALSAQAQALQIQQIYSPPTASRRVAIRLLAIMAPGDLMANTPLEFLLEDSDVALDILYLGQGLPLPHSLPDHDVLFIAIAESDQNLPLLAEIESAIKSWPRPVLNRPDRIALMSRNAACALLKAVPGVVMPDTVRVGRRILEQISRMELAITSILEDGNFPVVVRPVDSHAGQGLDKINSPAAMADYLLRMPDSEFYVACFVDYRSKDGQFRKYRVVLIEGQPYICHLAISEHWMIHYLNAGMADSAEKRAEEAYFMADFDSSFARRHAETLRVIGERAGLDYLGIDCGETAAGKLLIFEIDSCMIVHAIDPVDVFPYKQPQMRKVFDAFRRMLGHAKQRGVA
;
A
#
# COMPACT_ATOMS: atom_id res chain seq x y z
N MET A 1 -9.40 -8.80 -11.29
CA MET A 1 -9.25 -8.70 -9.81
C MET A 1 -10.35 -9.46 -9.06
N ARG A 2 -11.64 -9.09 -9.17
CA ARG A 2 -12.76 -9.82 -8.50
C ARG A 2 -12.73 -11.34 -8.73
N MET A 3 -12.45 -11.79 -9.96
CA MET A 3 -12.28 -13.22 -10.28
C MET A 3 -11.15 -13.87 -9.47
N ALA A 4 -9.97 -13.25 -9.45
CA ALA A 4 -8.81 -13.73 -8.68
C ALA A 4 -9.14 -13.84 -7.19
N TYR A 5 -9.76 -12.81 -6.63
CA TYR A 5 -10.15 -12.78 -5.21
C TYR A 5 -11.18 -13.85 -4.84
N SER A 6 -12.08 -14.17 -5.77
CA SER A 6 -13.11 -15.21 -5.59
C SER A 6 -12.58 -16.63 -5.88
N GLY A 7 -11.26 -16.80 -6.05
CA GLY A 7 -10.64 -18.09 -6.34
C GLY A 7 -10.94 -18.66 -7.73
N ILE A 8 -11.44 -17.84 -8.66
CA ILE A 8 -11.69 -18.27 -10.04
C ILE A 8 -10.35 -18.47 -10.74
N ASP A 9 -10.16 -19.63 -11.36
CA ASP A 9 -8.98 -19.93 -12.16
C ASP A 9 -8.87 -18.95 -13.35
N LEU A 10 -7.76 -18.22 -13.39
CA LEU A 10 -7.46 -17.25 -14.44
C LEU A 10 -6.70 -17.87 -15.63
N ALA A 11 -6.31 -19.14 -15.56
CA ALA A 11 -5.59 -19.79 -16.66
C ALA A 11 -6.35 -19.73 -18.01
N PRO A 12 -7.68 -19.93 -18.08
CA PRO A 12 -8.42 -19.78 -19.33
C PRO A 12 -8.37 -18.36 -19.90
N LEU A 13 -8.49 -17.33 -19.04
CA LEU A 13 -8.38 -15.94 -19.45
C LEU A 13 -6.97 -15.61 -19.93
N GLY A 14 -5.95 -16.09 -19.22
CA GLY A 14 -4.55 -15.95 -19.62
C GLY A 14 -4.27 -16.57 -20.99
N ALA A 15 -4.78 -17.78 -21.25
CA ALA A 15 -4.64 -18.44 -22.55
C ALA A 15 -5.31 -17.64 -23.68
N GLN A 16 -6.48 -17.05 -23.42
CA GLN A 16 -7.15 -16.16 -24.39
C GLN A 16 -6.32 -14.90 -24.68
N LEU A 17 -5.76 -14.28 -23.64
CA LEU A 17 -4.92 -13.08 -23.79
C LEU A 17 -3.61 -13.39 -24.52
N ILE A 18 -2.98 -14.53 -24.24
CA ILE A 18 -1.81 -15.03 -24.99
C ILE A 18 -2.16 -15.26 -26.45
N GLY A 19 -3.30 -15.91 -26.73
CA GLY A 19 -3.76 -16.13 -28.10
C GLY A 19 -4.01 -14.82 -28.85
N ARG A 20 -4.59 -13.81 -28.17
CA ARG A 20 -4.79 -12.47 -28.75
C ARG A 20 -3.47 -11.72 -28.98
N ALA A 21 -2.52 -11.83 -28.07
CA ALA A 21 -1.21 -11.21 -28.21
C ALA A 21 -0.35 -11.89 -29.29
N GLY A 22 -0.50 -13.20 -29.49
CA GLY A 22 0.27 -13.98 -30.47
C GLY A 22 -0.34 -14.06 -31.87
N ALA A 23 -1.58 -13.61 -32.06
CA ALA A 23 -2.27 -13.70 -33.35
C ALA A 23 -1.63 -12.81 -34.44
N ASP A 24 -1.00 -11.70 -34.04
CA ASP A 24 -0.23 -10.81 -34.91
C ASP A 24 0.70 -9.93 -34.06
N PRO A 25 2.04 -10.11 -34.16
CA PRO A 25 3.02 -9.33 -33.41
C PRO A 25 2.97 -7.82 -33.67
N ASP A 26 2.50 -7.41 -34.86
CA ASP A 26 2.40 -6.00 -35.24
C ASP A 26 1.10 -5.35 -34.74
N THR A 27 0.11 -6.16 -34.29
CA THR A 27 -1.17 -5.68 -33.76
C THR A 27 -1.50 -6.16 -32.35
N ALA A 28 -0.55 -6.79 -31.66
CA ALA A 28 -0.65 -7.07 -30.23
C ALA A 28 -0.87 -5.76 -29.46
N SER A 29 -2.14 -5.44 -29.20
CA SER A 29 -2.51 -4.19 -28.55
C SER A 29 -1.80 -4.09 -27.20
N ALA A 30 -1.19 -2.95 -26.93
CA ALA A 30 -0.59 -2.64 -25.63
C ALA A 30 -1.55 -2.95 -24.46
N ASN A 31 -2.85 -2.73 -24.66
CA ASN A 31 -3.90 -3.10 -23.70
C ASN A 31 -3.94 -4.60 -23.41
N THR A 32 -3.88 -5.46 -24.43
CA THR A 32 -3.87 -6.92 -24.26
C THR A 32 -2.64 -7.38 -23.48
N MET A 33 -1.47 -6.81 -23.75
CA MET A 33 -0.24 -7.14 -23.01
C MET A 33 -0.27 -6.63 -21.57
N MET A 34 -0.85 -5.46 -21.33
CA MET A 34 -1.07 -4.93 -19.98
C MET A 34 -2.06 -5.81 -19.19
N ASP A 35 -3.18 -6.21 -19.80
CA ASP A 35 -4.13 -7.15 -19.20
C ASP A 35 -3.48 -8.51 -18.89
N LEU A 36 -2.66 -9.01 -19.82
CA LEU A 36 -1.92 -10.26 -19.64
C LEU A 36 -0.93 -10.16 -18.47
N SER A 37 -0.21 -9.03 -18.36
CA SER A 37 0.65 -8.75 -17.22
C SER A 37 -0.12 -8.90 -15.92
N ILE A 38 -1.24 -8.20 -15.76
CA ILE A 38 -2.06 -8.23 -14.55
C ILE A 38 -2.52 -9.66 -14.22
N VAL A 39 -2.99 -10.41 -15.22
CA VAL A 39 -3.41 -11.82 -15.03
C VAL A 39 -2.24 -12.70 -14.57
N LEU A 40 -1.06 -12.54 -15.17
CA LEU A 40 0.14 -13.29 -14.79
C LEU A 40 0.60 -12.95 -13.36
N GLN A 41 0.47 -11.69 -12.92
CA GLN A 41 0.74 -11.32 -11.52
C GLN A 41 -0.18 -12.04 -10.54
N PHE A 42 -1.49 -12.09 -10.81
CA PHE A 42 -2.44 -12.84 -9.97
C PHE A 42 -2.19 -14.36 -9.97
N ARG A 43 -1.51 -14.88 -11.00
CA ARG A 43 -1.10 -16.29 -11.08
C ARG A 43 0.25 -16.58 -10.43
N GLY A 44 0.94 -15.57 -9.89
CA GLY A 44 2.26 -15.71 -9.28
C GLY A 44 3.44 -15.77 -10.27
N GLU A 45 3.18 -15.55 -11.57
CA GLU A 45 4.19 -15.64 -12.64
C GLU A 45 4.94 -14.31 -12.81
N ARG A 46 5.60 -13.84 -11.75
CA ARG A 46 6.19 -12.48 -11.65
C ARG A 46 7.08 -12.12 -12.84
N GLY A 47 8.03 -12.98 -13.22
CA GLY A 47 8.98 -12.69 -14.29
C GLY A 47 8.30 -12.48 -15.65
N LEU A 48 7.34 -13.34 -15.98
CA LEU A 48 6.55 -13.23 -17.22
C LEU A 48 5.65 -12.00 -17.18
N ALA A 49 5.04 -11.73 -16.03
CA ALA A 49 4.15 -10.58 -15.86
C ALA A 49 4.85 -9.24 -16.07
N LEU A 50 6.05 -9.07 -15.50
CA LEU A 50 6.84 -7.85 -15.67
C LEU A 50 7.41 -7.73 -17.09
N SER A 51 7.74 -8.86 -17.73
CA SER A 51 8.16 -8.85 -19.14
C SER A 51 7.03 -8.41 -20.08
N ALA A 52 5.81 -8.92 -19.86
CA ALA A 52 4.62 -8.51 -20.62
C ALA A 52 4.30 -7.02 -20.40
N GLN A 53 4.42 -6.53 -19.16
CA GLN A 53 4.24 -5.10 -18.84
C GLN A 53 5.27 -4.24 -19.57
N ALA A 54 6.55 -4.61 -19.52
CA ALA A 54 7.61 -3.87 -20.19
C ALA A 54 7.35 -3.76 -21.70
N GLN A 55 6.93 -4.86 -22.35
CA GLN A 55 6.55 -4.84 -23.77
C GLN A 55 5.36 -3.93 -24.04
N ALA A 56 4.31 -3.98 -23.21
CA ALA A 56 3.16 -3.08 -23.32
C ALA A 56 3.59 -1.60 -23.25
N LEU A 57 4.48 -1.26 -22.33
CA LEU A 57 4.96 0.10 -22.09
C LEU A 57 5.90 0.63 -23.18
N GLN A 58 6.56 -0.24 -23.94
CA GLN A 58 7.31 0.17 -25.14
C GLN A 58 6.38 0.58 -26.30
N ILE A 59 5.13 0.10 -26.31
CA ILE A 59 4.13 0.46 -27.32
C ILE A 59 3.33 1.69 -26.88
N GLN A 60 2.88 1.72 -25.62
CA GLN A 60 2.00 2.75 -25.08
C GLN A 60 2.18 2.89 -23.57
N GLN A 61 2.25 4.13 -23.09
CA GLN A 61 2.40 4.45 -21.67
C GLN A 61 1.13 5.00 -21.02
N ILE A 62 0.14 5.41 -21.80
CA ILE A 62 -1.12 5.97 -21.30
C ILE A 62 -2.24 4.94 -21.48
N TYR A 63 -2.96 4.62 -20.41
CA TYR A 63 -4.08 3.68 -20.42
C TYR A 63 -5.31 4.34 -19.79
N SER A 64 -6.48 4.12 -20.37
CA SER A 64 -7.74 4.70 -19.90
C SER A 64 -8.73 3.59 -19.58
N PRO A 65 -8.76 3.07 -18.34
CA PRO A 65 -9.75 2.08 -17.94
C PRO A 65 -11.18 2.60 -18.14
N PRO A 66 -12.16 1.73 -18.42
CA PRO A 66 -13.55 2.14 -18.59
C PRO A 66 -14.10 2.86 -17.36
N THR A 67 -14.77 3.99 -17.55
CA THR A 67 -15.51 4.70 -16.50
C THR A 67 -16.93 4.17 -16.41
N ALA A 68 -17.42 3.88 -15.21
CA ALA A 68 -18.77 3.35 -15.00
C ALA A 68 -19.87 4.36 -15.39
N SER A 69 -19.68 5.63 -15.04
CA SER A 69 -20.60 6.71 -15.40
C SER A 69 -20.45 7.15 -16.86
N ARG A 70 -21.58 7.34 -17.55
CA ARG A 70 -21.62 8.00 -18.88
C ARG A 70 -21.33 9.50 -18.82
N ARG A 71 -21.49 10.13 -17.65
CA ARG A 71 -21.21 11.56 -17.44
C ARG A 71 -20.02 11.69 -16.50
N VAL A 72 -18.89 12.07 -17.07
CA VAL A 72 -17.64 12.32 -16.33
C VAL A 72 -17.72 13.69 -15.65
N ALA A 73 -17.54 13.73 -14.34
CA ALA A 73 -17.49 14.97 -13.56
C ALA A 73 -16.06 15.44 -13.27
N ILE A 74 -15.12 14.50 -13.14
CA ILE A 74 -13.71 14.74 -12.85
C ILE A 74 -12.86 13.89 -13.79
N ARG A 75 -11.82 14.48 -14.38
CA ARG A 75 -10.78 13.77 -15.13
C ARG A 75 -9.52 13.70 -14.26
N LEU A 76 -9.13 12.49 -13.86
CA LEU A 76 -7.96 12.22 -13.03
C LEU A 76 -6.84 11.65 -13.90
N LEU A 77 -5.68 12.29 -13.89
CA LEU A 77 -4.45 11.70 -14.42
C LEU A 77 -3.65 11.11 -13.26
N ALA A 78 -3.36 9.82 -13.30
CA ALA A 78 -2.51 9.15 -12.34
C ALA A 78 -1.12 8.88 -12.94
N ILE A 79 -0.06 9.27 -12.24
CA ILE A 79 1.30 8.85 -12.59
C ILE A 79 1.63 7.58 -11.82
N MET A 80 2.03 6.54 -12.55
CA MET A 80 2.41 5.23 -12.03
C MET A 80 3.81 4.85 -12.47
N ALA A 81 4.48 4.00 -11.69
CA ALA A 81 5.74 3.36 -12.02
C ALA A 81 5.47 1.95 -12.59
N PRO A 82 6.26 1.46 -13.56
CA PRO A 82 6.28 0.05 -13.91
C PRO A 82 6.62 -0.80 -12.68
N GLY A 83 6.00 -1.95 -12.52
CA GLY A 83 6.22 -2.80 -11.37
C GLY A 83 5.06 -3.75 -11.09
N ASP A 84 5.17 -4.41 -9.95
CA ASP A 84 4.12 -5.31 -9.48
C ASP A 84 2.87 -4.54 -8.98
N LEU A 85 1.83 -5.27 -8.58
CA LEU A 85 0.58 -4.70 -8.10
C LEU A 85 0.76 -3.75 -6.88
N MET A 86 1.87 -3.81 -6.15
CA MET A 86 2.15 -2.98 -4.97
C MET A 86 2.99 -1.74 -5.32
N ALA A 87 3.54 -1.65 -6.54
CA ALA A 87 4.33 -0.51 -6.97
C ALA A 87 3.53 0.79 -7.08
N ASN A 88 2.19 0.71 -7.09
CA ASN A 88 1.29 1.84 -7.23
C ASN A 88 0.03 1.71 -6.38
N THR A 89 -0.58 2.85 -6.07
CA THR A 89 -1.90 2.94 -5.46
C THR A 89 -2.95 2.43 -6.46
N PRO A 90 -3.74 1.40 -6.11
CA PRO A 90 -4.73 0.81 -7.02
C PRO A 90 -6.01 1.67 -7.07
N LEU A 91 -5.92 2.83 -7.73
CA LEU A 91 -6.98 3.84 -7.79
C LEU A 91 -8.29 3.31 -8.40
N GLU A 92 -8.21 2.29 -9.24
CA GLU A 92 -9.37 1.64 -9.86
C GLU A 92 -10.36 1.11 -8.81
N PHE A 93 -9.87 0.65 -7.65
CA PHE A 93 -10.75 0.23 -6.55
C PHE A 93 -11.46 1.41 -5.89
N LEU A 94 -10.79 2.55 -5.73
CA LEU A 94 -11.35 3.75 -5.10
C LEU A 94 -12.36 4.47 -5.99
N LEU A 95 -12.28 4.22 -7.31
CA LEU A 95 -13.09 4.85 -8.35
C LEU A 95 -14.17 3.92 -8.91
N GLU A 96 -14.32 2.71 -8.35
CA GLU A 96 -15.36 1.77 -8.77
C GLU A 96 -16.75 2.42 -8.67
N ASP A 97 -17.54 2.30 -9.74
CA ASP A 97 -18.87 2.91 -9.88
C ASP A 97 -18.92 4.46 -9.73
N SER A 98 -17.78 5.14 -9.84
CA SER A 98 -17.69 6.61 -9.72
C SER A 98 -17.93 7.36 -11.05
N ASP A 99 -18.08 8.69 -10.94
CA ASP A 99 -18.16 9.63 -12.06
C ASP A 99 -16.79 10.26 -12.43
N VAL A 100 -15.70 9.62 -12.00
CA VAL A 100 -14.32 10.05 -12.25
C VAL A 100 -13.74 9.22 -13.40
N ALA A 101 -13.32 9.89 -14.47
CA ALA A 101 -12.53 9.24 -15.51
C ALA A 101 -11.07 9.17 -15.08
N LEU A 102 -10.47 8.00 -15.20
CA LEU A 102 -9.07 7.74 -14.86
C LEU A 102 -8.26 7.56 -16.15
N ASP A 103 -7.23 8.37 -16.31
CA ASP A 103 -6.14 8.17 -17.25
C ASP A 103 -4.89 7.79 -16.44
N ILE A 104 -4.22 6.70 -16.79
CA ILE A 104 -3.02 6.18 -16.14
C ILE A 104 -1.82 6.43 -17.05
N LEU A 105 -0.82 7.17 -16.57
CA LEU A 105 0.46 7.37 -17.24
C LEU A 105 1.56 6.62 -16.52
N TYR A 106 2.21 5.69 -17.21
CA TYR A 106 3.42 5.03 -16.73
C TYR A 106 4.67 5.82 -17.09
N LEU A 107 5.46 6.19 -16.07
CA LEU A 107 6.78 6.79 -16.19
C LEU A 107 7.83 5.88 -15.55
N GLY A 108 9.02 5.79 -16.14
CA GLY A 108 10.09 4.96 -15.62
C GLY A 108 11.34 5.05 -16.48
N GLN A 109 12.43 4.47 -15.98
CA GLN A 109 13.72 4.48 -16.66
C GLN A 109 13.62 3.80 -18.04
N GLY A 110 14.13 4.47 -19.07
CA GLY A 110 14.16 3.93 -20.44
C GLY A 110 12.83 4.00 -21.20
N LEU A 111 11.78 4.58 -20.60
CA LEU A 111 10.54 4.89 -21.31
C LEU A 111 10.61 6.31 -21.89
N PRO A 112 10.14 6.54 -23.13
CA PRO A 112 10.08 7.88 -23.68
C PRO A 112 9.08 8.74 -22.89
N LEU A 113 9.22 10.06 -22.95
CA LEU A 113 8.17 10.94 -22.45
C LEU A 113 7.04 11.01 -23.48
N PRO A 114 5.76 10.93 -23.06
CA PRO A 114 4.65 11.05 -23.99
C PRO A 114 4.65 12.45 -24.64
N HIS A 115 4.40 12.50 -25.95
CA HIS A 115 4.36 13.76 -26.71
C HIS A 115 3.23 14.71 -26.28
N SER A 116 2.13 14.14 -25.79
CA SER A 116 0.98 14.87 -25.29
C SER A 116 0.35 14.10 -24.13
N LEU A 117 -0.24 14.83 -23.20
CA LEU A 117 -0.97 14.27 -22.08
C LEU A 117 -2.48 14.44 -22.29
N PRO A 118 -3.31 13.52 -21.78
CA PRO A 118 -4.74 13.72 -21.75
C PRO A 118 -5.07 14.95 -20.90
N ASP A 119 -6.06 15.74 -21.33
CA ASP A 119 -6.58 16.82 -20.49
C ASP A 119 -7.17 16.22 -19.21
N HIS A 120 -6.87 16.85 -18.09
CA HIS A 120 -7.24 16.37 -16.76
C HIS A 120 -7.48 17.55 -15.82
N ASP A 121 -8.30 17.31 -14.80
CA ASP A 121 -8.61 18.29 -13.77
C ASP A 121 -7.61 18.22 -12.61
N VAL A 122 -7.13 17.02 -12.28
CA VAL A 122 -6.28 16.72 -11.12
C VAL A 122 -5.21 15.71 -11.51
N LEU A 123 -3.99 15.92 -11.02
CA LEU A 123 -2.89 14.96 -11.08
C LEU A 123 -2.79 14.21 -9.74
N PHE A 124 -2.66 12.89 -9.77
CA PHE A 124 -2.40 12.07 -8.59
C PHE A 124 -1.10 11.29 -8.80
N ILE A 125 -0.15 11.39 -7.87
CA ILE A 125 1.04 10.56 -7.90
C ILE A 125 0.72 9.27 -7.17
N ALA A 126 0.56 8.18 -7.94
CA ALA A 126 0.16 6.88 -7.41
C ALA A 126 1.36 5.99 -7.06
N ILE A 127 2.58 6.40 -7.38
CA ILE A 127 3.81 5.64 -7.16
C ILE A 127 4.03 5.37 -5.68
N ALA A 128 4.34 4.12 -5.32
CA ALA A 128 4.71 3.72 -3.97
C ALA A 128 6.17 4.07 -3.63
N GLU A 129 6.46 4.26 -2.34
CA GLU A 129 7.83 4.42 -1.85
C GLU A 129 8.60 3.08 -1.96
N SER A 130 9.81 3.13 -2.54
CA SER A 130 10.78 2.03 -2.59
C SER A 130 12.11 2.56 -3.11
N ASP A 131 13.22 1.86 -2.85
CA ASP A 131 14.53 2.26 -3.40
C ASP A 131 14.50 2.37 -4.92
N GLN A 132 13.75 1.48 -5.58
CA GLN A 132 13.55 1.50 -7.02
C GLN A 132 12.84 2.77 -7.52
N ASN A 133 11.86 3.26 -6.77
CA ASN A 133 11.01 4.39 -7.18
C ASN A 133 11.54 5.75 -6.73
N LEU A 134 12.45 5.82 -5.75
CA LEU A 134 13.00 7.09 -5.24
C LEU A 134 13.58 8.00 -6.33
N PRO A 135 14.38 7.51 -7.31
CA PRO A 135 14.87 8.35 -8.40
C PRO A 135 13.73 8.96 -9.24
N LEU A 136 12.72 8.14 -9.56
CA LEU A 136 11.57 8.57 -10.35
C LEU A 136 10.72 9.60 -9.58
N LEU A 137 10.50 9.40 -8.29
CA LEU A 137 9.80 10.37 -7.43
C LEU A 137 10.52 11.72 -7.43
N ALA A 138 11.86 11.73 -7.37
CA ALA A 138 12.65 12.96 -7.43
C ALA A 138 12.57 13.67 -8.80
N GLU A 139 12.58 12.91 -9.90
CA GLU A 139 12.38 13.46 -11.25
C GLU A 139 10.99 14.08 -11.40
N ILE A 140 9.95 13.39 -10.92
CA ILE A 140 8.57 13.90 -10.95
C ILE A 140 8.45 15.14 -10.08
N GLU A 141 9.03 15.17 -8.87
CA GLU A 141 9.01 16.36 -8.00
C GLU A 141 9.57 17.59 -8.71
N SER A 142 10.62 17.41 -9.52
CA SER A 142 11.16 18.50 -10.35
C SER A 142 10.18 18.92 -11.45
N ALA A 143 9.59 17.94 -12.15
CA ALA A 143 8.68 18.17 -13.27
C ALA A 143 7.35 18.84 -12.85
N ILE A 144 6.83 18.54 -11.66
CA ILE A 144 5.53 19.04 -11.23
C ILE A 144 5.57 20.49 -10.69
N LYS A 145 6.75 21.10 -10.54
CA LYS A 145 6.90 22.48 -10.05
C LYS A 145 6.15 23.51 -10.90
N SER A 146 6.02 23.26 -12.19
CA SER A 146 5.27 24.10 -13.12
C SER A 146 4.01 23.39 -13.65
N TRP A 147 3.48 22.40 -12.90
CA TRP A 147 2.31 21.66 -13.35
C TRP A 147 1.06 22.56 -13.34
N PRO A 148 0.25 22.57 -14.41
CA PRO A 148 -0.86 23.50 -14.56
C PRO A 148 -2.15 23.03 -13.86
N ARG A 149 -2.11 21.96 -13.06
CA ARG A 149 -3.27 21.40 -12.35
C ARG A 149 -2.90 21.12 -10.88
N PRO A 150 -3.88 21.02 -9.98
CA PRO A 150 -3.67 20.51 -8.63
C PRO A 150 -2.99 19.13 -8.65
N VAL A 151 -1.97 18.96 -7.81
CA VAL A 151 -1.25 17.69 -7.63
C VAL A 151 -1.53 17.14 -6.24
N LEU A 152 -2.00 15.90 -6.19
CA LEU A 152 -2.26 15.16 -4.95
C LEU A 152 -1.16 14.13 -4.69
N ASN A 153 -0.88 13.92 -3.40
CA ASN A 153 0.18 13.05 -2.89
C ASN A 153 1.55 13.42 -3.48
N ARG A 154 2.13 14.52 -3.01
CA ARG A 154 3.40 15.02 -3.57
C ARG A 154 4.53 13.98 -3.48
N PRO A 155 5.40 13.86 -4.51
CA PRO A 155 6.49 12.89 -4.52
C PRO A 155 7.49 13.06 -3.37
N ASP A 156 7.80 14.30 -2.97
CA ASP A 156 8.69 14.59 -1.84
C ASP A 156 8.16 14.04 -0.51
N ARG A 157 6.84 13.92 -0.37
CA ARG A 157 6.17 13.35 0.80
C ARG A 157 6.08 11.83 0.72
N ILE A 158 5.79 11.28 -0.45
CA ILE A 158 5.82 9.82 -0.68
C ILE A 158 7.21 9.26 -0.33
N ALA A 159 8.29 9.94 -0.72
CA ALA A 159 9.66 9.51 -0.44
C ALA A 159 10.01 9.39 1.05
N LEU A 160 9.18 9.92 1.96
CA LEU A 160 9.38 9.82 3.41
C LEU A 160 8.64 8.61 4.05
N MET A 161 7.97 7.78 3.24
CA MET A 161 7.14 6.67 3.73
C MET A 161 7.93 5.37 3.98
N SER A 162 9.24 5.36 3.74
CA SER A 162 10.11 4.23 4.11
C SER A 162 10.04 3.94 5.61
N ARG A 163 10.29 2.70 6.03
CA ARG A 163 10.06 2.30 7.43
C ARG A 163 10.86 3.11 8.45
N ASN A 164 12.11 3.39 8.14
CA ASN A 164 12.97 4.20 8.99
C ASN A 164 12.63 5.70 8.91
N ALA A 165 12.27 6.23 7.74
CA ALA A 165 11.88 7.63 7.60
C ALA A 165 10.53 7.92 8.28
N ALA A 166 9.54 7.06 8.08
CA ALA A 166 8.25 7.10 8.77
C ALA A 166 8.43 6.98 10.30
N CYS A 167 9.35 6.13 10.76
CA CYS A 167 9.71 6.04 12.17
C CYS A 167 10.27 7.37 12.70
N ALA A 168 11.25 7.95 12.01
CA ALA A 168 11.82 9.25 12.39
C ALA A 168 10.77 10.36 12.41
N LEU A 169 9.82 10.31 11.47
CA LEU A 169 8.73 11.27 11.34
C LEU A 169 7.71 11.16 12.48
N LEU A 170 7.33 9.94 12.87
CA LEU A 170 6.18 9.69 13.74
C LEU A 170 6.51 9.31 15.19
N LYS A 171 7.73 8.84 15.50
CA LYS A 171 8.04 8.32 16.86
C LYS A 171 7.83 9.34 17.99
N ALA A 172 7.95 10.63 17.67
CA ALA A 172 7.74 11.73 18.61
C ALA A 172 6.29 12.27 18.63
N VAL A 173 5.33 11.60 17.97
CA VAL A 173 3.91 12.00 18.02
C VAL A 173 3.29 11.51 19.34
N PRO A 174 2.64 12.39 20.13
CA PRO A 174 1.93 11.98 21.33
C PRO A 174 0.89 10.91 21.03
N GLY A 175 0.83 9.86 21.86
CA GLY A 175 -0.12 8.76 21.67
C GLY A 175 0.31 7.69 20.65
N VAL A 176 1.41 7.90 19.92
CA VAL A 176 2.02 6.87 19.06
C VAL A 176 2.98 6.00 19.86
N VAL A 177 2.98 4.71 19.54
CA VAL A 177 4.09 3.80 19.79
C VAL A 177 4.62 3.39 18.42
N MET A 178 5.87 3.74 18.13
CA MET A 178 6.56 3.29 16.94
C MET A 178 7.99 2.95 17.37
N PRO A 179 8.34 1.66 17.48
CA PRO A 179 9.68 1.27 17.90
C PRO A 179 10.69 1.79 16.88
N ASP A 180 11.87 2.20 17.36
CA ASP A 180 12.95 2.61 16.47
C ASP A 180 13.19 1.53 15.42
N THR A 181 13.14 1.97 14.16
CA THR A 181 13.30 1.10 13.00
C THR A 181 14.51 1.55 12.22
N VAL A 182 15.48 0.65 12.09
CA VAL A 182 16.76 0.93 11.44
C VAL A 182 16.94 0.07 10.21
N ARG A 183 17.57 0.64 9.18
CA ARG A 183 18.04 -0.09 8.00
C ARG A 183 19.48 -0.53 8.24
N VAL A 184 19.76 -1.82 8.12
CA VAL A 184 21.06 -2.41 8.45
C VAL A 184 21.50 -3.40 7.39
N GLY A 185 22.79 -3.36 7.06
CA GLY A 185 23.40 -4.31 6.14
C GLY A 185 23.53 -5.70 6.76
N ARG A 186 23.38 -6.72 5.92
CA ARG A 186 23.51 -8.14 6.26
C ARG A 186 24.72 -8.46 7.14
N ARG A 187 25.88 -7.90 6.81
CA ARG A 187 27.13 -8.11 7.55
C ARG A 187 27.00 -7.76 9.03
N ILE A 188 26.29 -6.68 9.36
CA ILE A 188 26.06 -6.28 10.75
C ILE A 188 25.18 -7.31 11.46
N LEU A 189 24.12 -7.81 10.79
CA LEU A 189 23.27 -8.86 11.35
C LEU A 189 24.01 -10.18 11.56
N GLU A 190 24.94 -10.53 10.66
CA GLU A 190 25.81 -11.69 10.83
C GLU A 190 26.77 -11.55 12.03
N GLN A 191 27.26 -10.34 12.30
CA GLN A 191 28.06 -10.06 13.49
C GLN A 191 27.20 -10.17 14.77
N ILE A 192 25.97 -9.66 14.72
CA ILE A 192 25.00 -9.83 15.82
C ILE A 192 24.67 -11.31 16.04
N SER A 193 24.47 -12.09 14.98
CA SER A 193 24.14 -13.51 15.09
C SER A 193 25.29 -14.34 15.68
N ARG A 194 26.54 -13.91 15.45
CA ARG A 194 27.75 -14.49 16.06
C ARG A 194 28.09 -13.91 17.44
N MET A 195 27.26 -13.00 17.96
CA MET A 195 27.48 -12.27 19.22
C MET A 195 28.77 -11.43 19.24
N GLU A 196 29.30 -11.06 18.07
CA GLU A 196 30.42 -10.13 17.92
C GLU A 196 29.98 -8.68 18.15
N LEU A 197 28.70 -8.39 17.88
CA LEU A 197 28.03 -7.13 18.19
C LEU A 197 26.76 -7.41 19.00
N ALA A 198 26.45 -6.54 19.95
CA ALA A 198 25.15 -6.55 20.63
C ALA A 198 24.07 -5.96 19.72
N ILE A 199 22.81 -6.37 19.90
CA ILE A 199 21.66 -5.75 19.21
C ILE A 199 21.55 -4.25 19.54
N THR A 200 22.04 -3.85 20.71
CA THR A 200 22.10 -2.45 21.13
C THR A 200 23.03 -1.58 20.29
N SER A 201 23.89 -2.19 19.46
CA SER A 201 24.72 -1.45 18.51
C SER A 201 23.93 -0.84 17.35
N ILE A 202 22.71 -1.33 17.09
CA ILE A 202 21.83 -0.83 16.04
C ILE A 202 20.49 -0.30 16.56
N LEU A 203 20.09 -0.64 17.78
CA LEU A 203 18.85 -0.20 18.43
C LEU A 203 19.17 0.22 19.87
N GLU A 204 19.07 1.50 20.23
CA GLU A 204 19.54 2.01 21.54
C GLU A 204 18.95 1.22 22.73
N ASP A 205 17.64 0.99 22.75
CA ASP A 205 16.93 0.15 23.73
C ASP A 205 16.68 -1.28 23.20
N GLY A 206 17.55 -1.75 22.31
CA GLY A 206 17.43 -3.01 21.60
C GLY A 206 17.46 -4.22 22.52
N ASN A 207 16.41 -5.03 22.47
CA ASN A 207 16.40 -6.36 23.05
C ASN A 207 15.66 -7.34 22.15
N PHE A 208 16.00 -8.62 22.26
CA PHE A 208 15.20 -9.66 21.65
C PHE A 208 13.88 -9.86 22.43
N PRO A 209 12.75 -10.15 21.76
CA PRO A 209 12.67 -10.39 20.32
C PRO A 209 12.66 -9.10 19.47
N VAL A 210 13.27 -9.18 18.30
CA VAL A 210 13.23 -8.15 17.26
C VAL A 210 12.44 -8.64 16.05
N VAL A 211 11.91 -7.71 15.28
CA VAL A 211 11.30 -7.99 13.98
C VAL A 211 12.32 -7.63 12.90
N VAL A 212 12.53 -8.54 11.94
CA VAL A 212 13.46 -8.37 10.82
C VAL A 212 12.72 -8.61 9.51
N ARG A 213 12.99 -7.77 8.50
CA ARG A 213 12.48 -7.95 7.13
C ARG A 213 13.50 -7.45 6.11
N PRO A 214 13.54 -8.03 4.90
CA PRO A 214 14.28 -7.42 3.80
C PRO A 214 13.75 -6.03 3.47
N VAL A 215 14.63 -5.15 2.99
CA VAL A 215 14.23 -3.87 2.39
C VAL A 215 13.38 -4.14 1.14
N ASP A 216 12.41 -3.27 0.85
CA ASP A 216 11.47 -3.35 -0.28
C ASP A 216 10.60 -4.63 -0.36
N SER A 217 10.62 -5.49 0.66
CA SER A 217 9.66 -6.58 0.76
C SER A 217 8.26 -6.03 1.09
N HIS A 218 7.20 -6.67 0.62
CA HIS A 218 5.82 -6.25 0.87
C HIS A 218 4.99 -7.42 1.41
N ALA A 219 3.81 -7.11 1.96
CA ALA A 219 2.85 -8.10 2.43
C ALA A 219 3.44 -9.18 3.37
N GLY A 220 4.41 -8.80 4.22
CA GLY A 220 5.04 -9.70 5.19
C GLY A 220 6.06 -10.69 4.60
N GLN A 221 6.40 -10.59 3.31
CA GLN A 221 7.41 -11.46 2.72
C GLN A 221 8.77 -11.26 3.40
N GLY A 222 9.35 -12.36 3.90
CA GLY A 222 10.61 -12.35 4.63
C GLY A 222 10.54 -11.67 6.01
N LEU A 223 9.37 -11.23 6.47
CA LEU A 223 9.19 -10.66 7.81
C LEU A 223 9.19 -11.79 8.84
N ASP A 224 10.05 -11.69 9.85
CA ASP A 224 10.16 -12.70 10.90
C ASP A 224 10.40 -12.08 12.28
N LYS A 225 10.00 -12.79 13.33
CA LYS A 225 10.24 -12.42 14.73
C LYS A 225 11.41 -13.25 15.25
N ILE A 226 12.54 -12.60 15.43
CA ILE A 226 13.79 -13.22 15.84
C ILE A 226 13.89 -13.13 17.37
N ASN A 227 14.05 -14.28 18.03
CA ASN A 227 14.07 -14.36 19.51
C ASN A 227 15.48 -14.38 20.11
N SER A 228 16.52 -14.57 19.30
CA SER A 228 17.91 -14.66 19.77
C SER A 228 18.91 -14.43 18.64
N PRO A 229 20.20 -14.20 18.97
CA PRO A 229 21.28 -14.20 17.99
C PRO A 229 21.36 -15.47 17.13
N ALA A 230 21.14 -16.65 17.74
CA ALA A 230 21.13 -17.91 17.00
C ALA A 230 20.00 -17.97 15.96
N ALA A 231 18.79 -17.54 16.34
CA ALA A 231 17.66 -17.45 15.41
C ALA A 231 17.91 -16.43 14.28
N MET A 232 18.71 -15.39 14.52
CA MET A 232 19.14 -14.46 13.46
C MET A 232 20.00 -15.17 12.41
N ALA A 233 20.92 -16.06 12.82
CA ALA A 233 21.73 -16.83 11.89
C ALA A 233 20.85 -17.71 10.98
N ASP A 234 19.90 -18.43 11.57
CA ASP A 234 18.96 -19.29 10.84
C ASP A 234 18.07 -18.50 9.86
N TYR A 235 17.69 -17.28 10.25
CA TYR A 235 16.96 -16.36 9.38
C TYR A 235 17.79 -15.93 8.17
N LEU A 236 19.04 -15.50 8.39
CA LEU A 236 19.92 -15.02 7.33
C LEU A 236 20.28 -16.15 6.33
N LEU A 237 20.34 -17.41 6.75
CA LEU A 237 20.52 -18.53 5.83
C LEU A 237 19.39 -18.68 4.80
N ARG A 238 18.17 -18.23 5.13
CA ARG A 238 16.99 -18.33 4.28
C ARG A 238 16.75 -17.10 3.40
N MET A 239 17.32 -15.95 3.77
CA MET A 239 17.06 -14.67 3.10
C MET A 239 18.31 -14.20 2.36
N PRO A 240 18.36 -14.13 1.02
CA PRO A 240 19.56 -13.74 0.27
C PRO A 240 19.87 -12.24 0.31
N ASP A 241 18.99 -11.42 0.87
CA ASP A 241 18.97 -9.95 0.75
C ASP A 241 20.15 -9.22 1.42
N SER A 242 20.67 -8.16 0.81
CA SER A 242 21.84 -7.46 1.36
C SER A 242 21.53 -6.53 2.53
N GLU A 243 20.28 -6.10 2.68
CA GLU A 243 19.85 -5.11 3.68
C GLU A 243 18.48 -5.45 4.27
N PHE A 244 18.29 -5.07 5.53
CA PHE A 244 17.11 -5.40 6.31
C PHE A 244 16.64 -4.19 7.12
N TYR A 245 15.34 -4.09 7.35
CA TYR A 245 14.79 -3.29 8.43
C TYR A 245 14.71 -4.12 9.71
N VAL A 246 15.14 -3.53 10.83
CA VAL A 246 15.08 -4.13 12.16
C VAL A 246 14.44 -3.17 13.15
N ALA A 247 13.52 -3.69 13.97
CA ALA A 247 12.86 -2.95 15.04
C ALA A 247 12.58 -3.87 16.23
N CYS A 248 12.44 -3.30 17.44
CA CYS A 248 11.98 -4.06 18.61
C CYS A 248 10.56 -4.57 18.39
N PHE A 249 10.29 -5.83 18.77
CA PHE A 249 8.93 -6.36 18.77
C PHE A 249 8.12 -5.74 19.90
N VAL A 250 6.96 -5.16 19.57
CA VAL A 250 6.00 -4.67 20.56
C VAL A 250 4.85 -5.67 20.68
N ASP A 251 4.65 -6.20 21.88
CA ASP A 251 3.49 -7.05 22.16
C ASP A 251 2.24 -6.19 22.35
N TYR A 252 1.31 -6.28 21.39
CA TYR A 252 0.06 -5.53 21.38
C TYR A 252 -1.16 -6.44 21.50
N ARG A 253 -0.98 -7.65 22.06
CA ARG A 253 -2.11 -8.53 22.35
C ARG A 253 -3.12 -7.83 23.24
N SER A 254 -4.38 -8.01 22.88
CA SER A 254 -5.51 -7.63 23.71
C SER A 254 -5.69 -8.63 24.86
N LYS A 255 -6.65 -8.35 25.76
CA LYS A 255 -6.90 -9.17 26.96
C LYS A 255 -7.31 -10.62 26.66
N ASP A 256 -7.88 -10.87 25.48
CA ASP A 256 -8.26 -12.19 24.98
C ASP A 256 -7.06 -12.97 24.39
N GLY A 257 -5.86 -12.39 24.41
CA GLY A 257 -4.65 -13.01 23.86
C GLY A 257 -4.52 -12.87 22.34
N GLN A 258 -5.48 -12.25 21.66
CA GLN A 258 -5.45 -12.04 20.22
C GLN A 258 -4.89 -10.66 19.85
N PHE A 259 -4.37 -10.58 18.63
CA PHE A 259 -3.84 -9.38 18.02
C PHE A 259 -4.89 -8.75 17.09
N ARG A 260 -4.97 -7.42 17.08
CA ARG A 260 -5.90 -6.63 16.26
C ARG A 260 -5.13 -5.65 15.40
N LYS A 261 -5.25 -5.80 14.08
CA LYS A 261 -4.68 -4.89 13.09
C LYS A 261 -5.80 -4.12 12.41
N TYR A 262 -5.70 -2.80 12.46
CA TYR A 262 -6.59 -1.87 11.79
C TYR A 262 -5.88 -1.32 10.56
N ARG A 263 -6.58 -1.31 9.42
CA ARG A 263 -6.20 -0.48 8.27
C ARG A 263 -7.07 0.76 8.22
N VAL A 264 -6.49 1.90 8.50
CA VAL A 264 -7.15 3.21 8.43
C VAL A 264 -6.59 3.97 7.24
N VAL A 265 -7.40 4.75 6.54
CA VAL A 265 -6.92 5.78 5.61
C VAL A 265 -7.25 7.16 6.15
N LEU A 266 -6.33 8.09 5.99
CA LEU A 266 -6.58 9.52 6.11
C LEU A 266 -6.84 10.08 4.72
N ILE A 267 -7.99 10.72 4.54
CA ILE A 267 -8.35 11.42 3.30
C ILE A 267 -8.59 12.88 3.67
N GLU A 268 -7.72 13.77 3.19
CA GLU A 268 -7.64 15.17 3.64
C GLU A 268 -7.53 15.27 5.18
N GLY A 269 -6.73 14.38 5.78
CA GLY A 269 -6.55 14.28 7.23
C GLY A 269 -7.71 13.67 8.01
N GLN A 270 -8.85 13.35 7.37
CA GLN A 270 -9.99 12.70 8.03
C GLN A 270 -9.83 11.18 8.03
N PRO A 271 -9.94 10.50 9.18
CA PRO A 271 -9.74 9.06 9.27
C PRO A 271 -10.96 8.25 8.83
N TYR A 272 -10.72 7.14 8.14
CA TYR A 272 -11.72 6.14 7.77
C TYR A 272 -11.16 4.72 7.95
N ILE A 273 -11.92 3.83 8.60
CA ILE A 273 -11.57 2.41 8.70
C ILE A 273 -11.83 1.68 7.37
N CYS A 274 -10.86 0.87 6.95
CA CYS A 274 -10.95 0.00 5.79
C CYS A 274 -11.23 -1.45 6.20
N HIS A 275 -10.53 -1.95 7.21
CA HIS A 275 -10.79 -3.27 7.80
C HIS A 275 -10.15 -3.41 9.19
N LEU A 276 -10.68 -4.35 9.96
CA LEU A 276 -10.09 -4.88 11.18
C LEU A 276 -9.81 -6.37 10.98
N ALA A 277 -8.55 -6.77 11.11
CA ALA A 277 -8.14 -8.16 11.08
C ALA A 277 -7.73 -8.62 12.48
N ILE A 278 -8.23 -9.80 12.89
CA ILE A 278 -8.02 -10.36 14.23
C ILE A 278 -7.35 -11.73 14.10
N SER A 279 -6.26 -11.96 14.82
CA SER A 279 -5.48 -13.20 14.72
C SER A 279 -4.83 -13.60 16.04
N GLU A 280 -4.59 -14.89 16.22
CA GLU A 280 -3.74 -15.43 17.29
C GLU A 280 -2.24 -15.17 17.01
N HIS A 281 -1.90 -14.91 15.75
CA HIS A 281 -0.54 -14.59 15.31
C HIS A 281 -0.37 -13.08 15.08
N TRP A 282 0.79 -12.55 15.50
CA TRP A 282 1.09 -11.12 15.48
C TRP A 282 1.27 -10.53 14.08
N MET A 283 1.72 -11.34 13.10
CA MET A 283 1.91 -10.93 11.72
C MET A 283 0.58 -11.04 10.95
N ILE A 284 -0.20 -9.97 11.01
CA ILE A 284 -1.57 -9.96 10.48
C ILE A 284 -1.61 -9.41 9.06
N HIS A 285 -2.13 -10.24 8.16
CA HIS A 285 -2.75 -9.83 6.91
C HIS A 285 -4.21 -10.27 6.93
N TYR A 286 -5.11 -9.45 6.39
CA TYR A 286 -6.55 -9.76 6.40
C TYR A 286 -6.84 -11.15 5.80
N LEU A 287 -6.16 -11.50 4.70
CA LEU A 287 -6.26 -12.81 4.05
C LEU A 287 -5.82 -13.98 4.93
N ASN A 288 -4.88 -13.77 5.86
CA ASN A 288 -4.33 -14.81 6.73
C ASN A 288 -4.98 -14.84 8.12
N ALA A 289 -5.90 -13.92 8.41
CA ALA A 289 -6.51 -13.77 9.74
C ALA A 289 -7.69 -14.72 9.99
N GLY A 290 -8.14 -15.47 8.98
CA GLY A 290 -9.28 -16.39 9.10
C GLY A 290 -10.60 -15.68 9.39
N MET A 291 -10.77 -14.45 8.89
CA MET A 291 -11.99 -13.64 9.13
C MET A 291 -13.23 -14.28 8.52
N ALA A 292 -13.10 -14.90 7.33
CA ALA A 292 -14.21 -15.57 6.65
C ALA A 292 -14.75 -16.79 7.44
N ASP A 293 -13.91 -17.42 8.26
CA ASP A 293 -14.24 -18.66 8.96
C ASP A 293 -14.76 -18.43 10.39
N SER A 294 -14.61 -17.21 10.94
CA SER A 294 -15.04 -16.89 12.31
C SER A 294 -16.16 -15.84 12.35
N ALA A 295 -17.37 -16.26 12.72
CA ALA A 295 -18.52 -15.37 12.90
C ALA A 295 -18.27 -14.32 13.99
N GLU A 296 -17.55 -14.68 15.04
CA GLU A 296 -17.18 -13.79 16.15
C GLU A 296 -16.27 -12.66 15.67
N LYS A 297 -15.20 -12.98 14.92
CA LYS A 297 -14.31 -11.96 14.34
C LYS A 297 -15.06 -11.03 13.39
N ARG A 298 -15.99 -11.56 12.59
CA ARG A 298 -16.82 -10.74 11.70
C ARG A 298 -17.78 -9.84 12.46
N ALA A 299 -18.38 -10.33 13.54
CA ALA A 299 -19.24 -9.51 14.39
C ALA A 299 -18.46 -8.37 15.05
N GLU A 300 -17.22 -8.64 15.47
CA GLU A 300 -16.34 -7.61 16.02
C GLU A 300 -15.94 -6.56 14.98
N GLU A 301 -15.51 -6.98 13.78
CA GLU A 301 -15.21 -6.03 12.69
C GLU A 301 -16.44 -5.19 12.30
N ALA A 302 -17.62 -5.81 12.21
CA ALA A 302 -18.87 -5.11 11.92
C ALA A 302 -19.19 -4.04 12.97
N TYR A 303 -19.09 -4.40 14.25
CA TYR A 303 -19.30 -3.46 15.36
C TYR A 303 -18.27 -2.32 15.32
N PHE A 304 -17.00 -2.66 15.12
CA PHE A 304 -15.93 -1.67 15.06
C PHE A 304 -16.12 -0.69 13.90
N MET A 305 -16.52 -1.16 12.72
CA MET A 305 -16.81 -0.29 11.57
C MET A 305 -17.99 0.65 11.86
N ALA A 306 -19.05 0.16 12.49
CA ALA A 306 -20.23 0.97 12.80
C ALA A 306 -19.94 2.06 13.85
N ASP A 307 -19.07 1.80 14.82
CA ASP A 307 -18.75 2.71 15.92
C ASP A 307 -17.46 3.53 15.71
N PHE A 308 -16.75 3.31 14.59
CA PHE A 308 -15.42 3.88 14.35
C PHE A 308 -15.34 5.39 14.55
N ASP A 309 -16.31 6.14 14.03
CA ASP A 309 -16.33 7.60 14.09
C ASP A 309 -16.54 8.13 15.52
N SER A 310 -17.39 7.45 16.30
CA SER A 310 -17.75 7.84 17.66
C SER A 310 -16.74 7.40 18.70
N SER A 311 -15.98 6.32 18.45
CA SER A 311 -15.01 5.77 19.39
C SER A 311 -13.57 5.90 18.93
N PHE A 312 -13.08 5.05 18.02
CA PHE A 312 -11.67 4.97 17.65
C PHE A 312 -11.15 6.29 17.08
N ALA A 313 -11.85 6.86 16.08
CA ALA A 313 -11.46 8.12 15.46
C ALA A 313 -11.46 9.27 16.47
N ARG A 314 -12.46 9.32 17.36
CA ARG A 314 -12.55 10.36 18.41
C ARG A 314 -11.45 10.24 19.46
N ARG A 315 -11.15 9.02 19.91
CA ARG A 315 -10.13 8.72 20.91
C ARG A 315 -8.73 9.04 20.41
N HIS A 316 -8.46 8.79 19.13
CA HIS A 316 -7.17 9.03 18.50
C HIS A 316 -7.14 10.30 17.64
N ALA A 317 -8.13 11.20 17.77
CA ALA A 317 -8.31 12.34 16.88
C ALA A 317 -7.05 13.21 16.77
N GLU A 318 -6.47 13.59 17.91
CA GLU A 318 -5.26 14.40 17.94
C GLU A 318 -4.04 13.65 17.38
N THR A 319 -3.88 12.38 17.74
CA THR A 319 -2.80 11.52 17.22
C THR A 319 -2.86 11.41 15.69
N LEU A 320 -4.04 11.10 15.14
CA LEU A 320 -4.27 10.93 13.70
C LEU A 320 -4.11 12.26 12.95
N ARG A 321 -4.57 13.38 13.53
CA ARG A 321 -4.35 14.72 12.98
C ARG A 321 -2.86 15.03 12.84
N VAL A 322 -2.08 14.82 13.90
CA VAL A 322 -0.63 15.09 13.88
C VAL A 322 0.10 14.13 12.94
N ILE A 323 -0.31 12.85 12.85
CA ILE A 323 0.23 11.93 11.84
C ILE A 323 -0.01 12.46 10.43
N GLY A 324 -1.25 12.85 10.12
CA GLY A 324 -1.61 13.40 8.81
C GLY A 324 -0.82 14.66 8.46
N GLU A 325 -0.66 15.58 9.40
CA GLU A 325 0.12 16.81 9.21
C GLU A 325 1.60 16.55 8.98
N ARG A 326 2.20 15.60 9.70
CA ARG A 326 3.62 15.26 9.53
C ARG A 326 3.87 14.52 8.22
N ALA A 327 2.98 13.58 7.85
CA ALA A 327 3.06 12.86 6.59
C ALA A 327 2.85 13.81 5.38
N GLY A 328 1.87 14.71 5.47
CA GLY A 328 1.61 15.71 4.44
C GLY A 328 1.09 15.12 3.12
N LEU A 329 0.43 13.96 3.16
CA LEU A 329 -0.23 13.32 2.02
C LEU A 329 -1.74 13.59 2.06
N ASP A 330 -2.36 13.79 0.89
CA ASP A 330 -3.80 13.97 0.75
C ASP A 330 -4.57 12.66 0.98
N TYR A 331 -3.99 11.55 0.54
CA TYR A 331 -4.44 10.18 0.76
C TYR A 331 -3.31 9.36 1.39
N LEU A 332 -3.51 8.92 2.64
CA LEU A 332 -2.52 8.16 3.41
C LEU A 332 -3.17 6.92 4.04
N GLY A 333 -2.63 5.74 3.76
CA GLY A 333 -2.92 4.52 4.48
C GLY A 333 -2.07 4.38 5.74
N ILE A 334 -2.66 3.77 6.78
CA ILE A 334 -2.05 3.49 8.08
C ILE A 334 -2.45 2.07 8.48
N ASP A 335 -1.47 1.19 8.65
CA ASP A 335 -1.65 -0.10 9.31
C ASP A 335 -1.17 0.04 10.76
N CYS A 336 -2.07 -0.21 11.71
CA CYS A 336 -1.82 0.02 13.13
C CYS A 336 -2.51 -1.01 14.03
N GLY A 337 -2.12 -1.02 15.30
CA GLY A 337 -2.75 -1.77 16.39
C GLY A 337 -2.93 -0.88 17.62
N GLU A 338 -3.53 -1.42 18.68
CA GLU A 338 -3.60 -0.75 19.97
C GLU A 338 -2.80 -1.50 21.02
N THR A 339 -1.91 -0.80 21.70
CA THR A 339 -1.18 -1.35 22.85
C THR A 339 -2.12 -1.53 24.04
N ALA A 340 -1.70 -2.31 25.05
CA ALA A 340 -2.45 -2.47 26.31
C ALA A 340 -2.71 -1.13 27.04
N ALA A 341 -1.86 -0.13 26.81
CA ALA A 341 -2.02 1.23 27.35
C ALA A 341 -2.97 2.11 26.52
N GLY A 342 -3.57 1.58 25.45
CA GLY A 342 -4.47 2.32 24.55
C GLY A 342 -3.75 3.29 23.62
N LYS A 343 -2.42 3.21 23.48
CA LYS A 343 -1.66 3.97 22.48
C LYS A 343 -1.72 3.29 21.11
N LEU A 344 -1.63 4.10 20.05
CA LEU A 344 -1.64 3.66 18.66
C LEU A 344 -0.27 3.12 18.25
N LEU A 345 -0.16 1.80 18.05
CA LEU A 345 1.05 1.15 17.55
C LEU A 345 1.05 1.22 16.02
N ILE A 346 1.98 1.98 15.43
CA ILE A 346 2.07 2.13 13.98
C ILE A 346 3.01 1.06 13.42
N PHE A 347 2.51 0.25 12.47
CA PHE A 347 3.32 -0.72 11.72
C PHE A 347 3.84 -0.12 10.41
N GLU A 348 3.02 0.73 9.80
CA GLU A 348 3.22 1.26 8.45
C GLU A 348 2.38 2.50 8.23
N ILE A 349 2.94 3.44 7.47
CA ILE A 349 2.18 4.44 6.74
C ILE A 349 2.62 4.36 5.27
N ASP A 350 1.70 4.48 4.32
CA ASP A 350 2.00 4.45 2.89
C ASP A 350 0.83 5.03 2.08
N SER A 351 1.09 5.52 0.88
CA SER A 351 0.09 5.93 -0.11
C SER A 351 -0.54 4.75 -0.88
N CYS A 352 0.15 3.61 -1.02
CA CYS A 352 -0.28 2.53 -1.91
C CYS A 352 -1.07 1.38 -1.24
N MET A 353 -1.54 1.57 0.00
CA MET A 353 -2.32 0.53 0.69
C MET A 353 -3.61 0.18 -0.07
N ILE A 354 -3.81 -1.12 -0.31
CA ILE A 354 -5.03 -1.61 -0.98
C ILE A 354 -6.25 -1.36 -0.11
N VAL A 355 -7.25 -0.69 -0.69
CA VAL A 355 -8.59 -0.46 -0.16
C VAL A 355 -9.59 -0.82 -1.25
N HIS A 356 -10.56 -1.69 -0.96
CA HIS A 356 -11.47 -2.25 -1.95
C HIS A 356 -12.81 -2.66 -1.36
N ALA A 357 -13.82 -2.84 -2.21
CA ALA A 357 -15.13 -3.40 -1.85
C ALA A 357 -15.41 -4.75 -2.53
N ILE A 358 -14.37 -5.56 -2.79
CA ILE A 358 -14.50 -6.84 -3.49
C ILE A 358 -14.76 -8.05 -2.57
N ASP A 359 -14.81 -7.83 -1.25
CA ASP A 359 -15.17 -8.86 -0.28
C ASP A 359 -16.58 -9.44 -0.57
N PRO A 360 -16.79 -10.78 -0.46
CA PRO A 360 -18.09 -11.40 -0.68
C PRO A 360 -19.16 -10.82 0.25
N VAL A 361 -20.23 -10.29 -0.33
CA VAL A 361 -21.29 -9.57 0.41
C VAL A 361 -22.08 -10.50 1.32
N ASP A 362 -22.22 -11.77 0.94
CA ASP A 362 -22.83 -12.83 1.74
C ASP A 362 -22.03 -13.16 3.01
N VAL A 363 -20.69 -13.01 2.96
CA VAL A 363 -19.80 -13.24 4.11
C VAL A 363 -19.58 -11.97 4.94
N PHE A 364 -19.42 -10.81 4.28
CA PHE A 364 -19.07 -9.52 4.91
C PHE A 364 -20.07 -8.40 4.54
N PRO A 365 -21.37 -8.55 4.87
CA PRO A 365 -22.42 -7.63 4.40
C PRO A 365 -22.24 -6.18 4.87
N TYR A 366 -21.56 -5.97 5.99
CA TYR A 366 -21.33 -4.65 6.59
C TYR A 366 -20.23 -3.84 5.89
N LYS A 367 -19.38 -4.45 5.06
CA LYS A 367 -18.25 -3.76 4.41
C LYS A 367 -18.68 -2.81 3.30
N GLN A 368 -19.73 -3.14 2.55
CA GLN A 368 -20.19 -2.34 1.41
C GLN A 368 -20.57 -0.90 1.82
N PRO A 369 -21.42 -0.67 2.84
CA PRO A 369 -21.70 0.68 3.31
C PRO A 369 -20.44 1.43 3.77
N GLN A 370 -19.55 0.76 4.50
CA GLN A 370 -18.32 1.37 4.99
C GLN A 370 -17.37 1.76 3.85
N MET A 371 -17.19 0.91 2.84
CA MET A 371 -16.30 1.20 1.71
C MET A 371 -16.84 2.33 0.84
N ARG A 372 -18.15 2.41 0.64
CA ARG A 372 -18.78 3.57 -0.03
C ARG A 372 -18.46 4.88 0.67
N LYS A 373 -18.46 4.90 2.01
CA LYS A 373 -18.06 6.09 2.78
C LYS A 373 -16.62 6.52 2.47
N VAL A 374 -15.69 5.55 2.33
CA VAL A 374 -14.29 5.81 1.95
C VAL A 374 -14.18 6.31 0.52
N PHE A 375 -14.86 5.66 -0.43
CA PHE A 375 -14.82 6.02 -1.85
C PHE A 375 -15.47 7.39 -2.11
N ASP A 376 -16.59 7.69 -1.45
CA ASP A 376 -17.22 9.00 -1.50
C ASP A 376 -16.29 10.09 -0.95
N ALA A 377 -15.52 9.79 0.11
CA ALA A 377 -14.52 10.70 0.64
C ALA A 377 -13.36 10.93 -0.33
N PHE A 378 -12.83 9.87 -0.95
CA PHE A 378 -11.81 9.96 -1.98
C PHE A 378 -12.30 10.81 -3.16
N ARG A 379 -13.52 10.56 -3.65
CA ARG A 379 -14.15 11.37 -4.70
C ARG A 379 -14.26 12.84 -4.26
N ARG A 380 -14.75 13.12 -3.04
CA ARG A 380 -14.86 14.51 -2.54
C ARG A 380 -13.51 15.23 -2.52
N MET A 381 -12.44 14.57 -2.08
CA MET A 381 -11.07 15.10 -2.12
C MET A 381 -10.68 15.52 -3.55
N LEU A 382 -10.92 14.67 -4.55
CA LEU A 382 -10.67 15.02 -5.96
C LEU A 382 -11.48 16.25 -6.40
N GLY A 383 -12.73 16.35 -5.96
CA GLY A 383 -13.60 17.50 -6.23
C GLY A 383 -13.09 18.80 -5.60
N HIS A 384 -12.61 18.74 -4.34
CA HIS A 384 -11.98 19.87 -3.67
C HIS A 384 -10.70 20.29 -4.38
N ALA A 385 -9.84 19.34 -4.76
CA ALA A 385 -8.61 19.60 -5.50
C ALA A 385 -8.90 20.36 -6.80
N LYS A 386 -9.81 19.85 -7.63
CA LYS A 386 -10.26 20.48 -8.88
C LYS A 386 -10.69 21.94 -8.69
N GLN A 387 -11.35 22.27 -7.57
CA GLN A 387 -11.82 23.63 -7.28
C GLN A 387 -10.72 24.58 -6.80
N ARG A 388 -9.64 24.08 -6.18
CA ARG A 388 -8.54 24.92 -5.66
C ARG A 388 -7.78 25.65 -6.77
N GLY A 389 -7.82 25.16 -8.02
CA GLY A 389 -7.01 25.69 -9.11
C GLY A 389 -5.50 25.52 -8.85
N VAL A 390 -4.66 26.09 -9.71
CA VAL A 390 -3.21 26.13 -9.46
C VAL A 390 -2.94 27.22 -8.41
N ALA A 391 -2.38 26.84 -7.27
CA ALA A 391 -1.92 27.78 -6.24
C ALA A 391 -0.56 28.40 -6.59
#